data_AF-A0AAV4CUA8-F1
#
_entry.id   AF-A0AAV4CUA8-F1
#
_cell.length_a   1.000
_cell.length_b   1.000
_cell.length_c   1.000
_cell.angle_alpha   90.00
_cell.angle_beta   90.00
_cell.angle_gamma   90.00
#
_symmetry.space_group_name_H-M   'P 1'
#
loop_
_entity.id
_entity.type
_entity.pdbx_description
1 polymer ?
#
loop_
_entity_poly.entity_id
_entity_poly.type
_entity_poly.pdbx_seq_one_letter_code
_entity_poly.pdbx_strand_id
1 'polypeptide(L)'
;MSDSKFPTNPDHDGTRETDLSVDIPDSKLFRFTKFVNIEDLGAEEKVIHSKHLKALQEGKELYKDPTTGYDVLTRLAHLRRGECCGNACRHCPYGHQKVPKNIPRKRFNSAFYVPV
;
A
#
# COMPACT_ATOMS: atom_id res chain seq x y z
N MET A 1 5.44 14.67 55.40
CA MET A 1 4.73 13.37 55.52
C MET A 1 3.56 13.48 54.56
N SER A 2 3.56 12.93 53.35
CA SER A 2 4.23 11.76 52.81
C SER A 2 4.31 11.91 51.29
N ASP A 3 5.41 11.44 50.76
CA ASP A 3 5.80 11.40 49.36
C ASP A 3 4.79 10.63 48.50
N SER A 4 4.38 11.22 47.38
CA SER A 4 3.84 10.47 46.23
C SER A 4 4.65 10.84 45.01
N LYS A 5 5.78 10.14 44.91
CA LYS A 5 6.74 10.17 43.81
C LYS A 5 6.11 9.45 42.62
N PHE A 6 5.51 10.19 41.68
CA PHE A 6 5.24 9.64 40.35
C PHE A 6 6.59 9.43 39.65
N PRO A 7 6.89 8.24 39.11
CA PRO A 7 8.06 8.08 38.28
C PRO A 7 7.86 8.91 37.00
N THR A 8 8.71 9.91 36.80
CA THR A 8 8.88 10.57 35.50
C THR A 8 9.35 9.50 34.52
N ASN A 9 8.50 9.14 33.56
CA ASN A 9 8.92 8.31 32.44
C ASN A 9 10.13 8.99 31.78
N PRO A 10 11.23 8.26 31.55
CA PRO A 10 12.36 8.83 30.82
C PRO A 10 11.87 9.25 29.44
N ASP A 11 12.24 10.46 29.06
CA ASP A 11 11.98 11.02 27.75
C ASP A 11 12.30 9.96 26.68
N HIS A 12 11.27 9.51 25.99
CA HIS A 12 11.42 8.69 24.81
C HIS A 12 11.92 9.65 23.72
N ASP A 13 13.22 9.97 23.77
CA ASP A 13 14.05 10.32 22.61
C ASP A 13 14.08 9.10 21.67
N GLY A 14 12.90 8.80 21.15
CA GLY A 14 12.75 8.04 19.94
C GLY A 14 12.74 9.06 18.81
N THR A 15 13.89 9.66 18.53
CA THR A 15 14.24 9.92 17.14
C THR A 15 14.15 8.57 16.44
N ARG A 16 12.93 8.20 16.03
CA ARG A 16 12.70 7.15 15.06
C ARG A 16 13.27 7.72 13.78
N GLU A 17 14.58 7.59 13.65
CA GLU A 17 15.32 7.59 12.40
C GLU A 17 14.52 6.66 11.49
N THR A 18 13.55 7.22 10.77
CA THR A 18 12.98 6.54 9.64
C THR A 18 14.15 6.47 8.69
N ASP A 19 14.82 5.33 8.69
CA ASP A 19 15.72 4.90 7.63
C ASP A 19 15.00 5.19 6.30
N LEU A 20 15.32 6.38 5.79
CA LEU A 20 14.69 7.05 4.67
C LEU A 20 15.40 6.65 3.38
N SER A 21 16.12 5.51 3.38
CA SER A 21 17.02 5.11 2.30
C SER A 21 16.71 3.74 1.71
N VAL A 22 15.49 3.22 1.85
CA VAL A 22 15.05 2.16 0.93
C VAL A 22 14.60 2.82 -0.37
N ASP A 23 15.57 3.19 -1.19
CA ASP A 23 15.36 3.57 -2.59
C ASP A 23 14.81 2.35 -3.33
N ILE A 24 13.48 2.17 -3.29
CA ILE A 24 12.82 1.11 -4.04
C ILE A 24 13.03 1.44 -5.51
N PRO A 25 13.77 0.61 -6.27
CA PRO A 25 14.08 0.96 -7.65
C PRO A 25 12.79 0.98 -8.48
N ASP A 26 12.72 1.91 -9.42
CA ASP A 26 11.61 2.05 -10.36
C ASP A 26 11.27 0.75 -11.07
N SER A 27 12.29 -0.08 -11.34
CA SER A 27 12.15 -1.40 -11.94
C SER A 27 11.25 -2.34 -11.14
N LYS A 28 11.18 -2.19 -9.81
CA LYS A 28 10.32 -2.96 -8.90
C LYS A 28 8.98 -2.25 -8.65
N LEU A 29 9.01 -0.93 -8.53
CA LEU A 29 7.84 -0.09 -8.28
C LEU A 29 6.87 -0.10 -9.46
N PHE A 30 7.38 0.08 -10.67
CA PHE A 30 6.60 0.15 -11.90
C PHE A 30 6.60 -1.15 -12.70
N ARG A 31 7.18 -2.26 -12.18
CA ARG A 31 7.24 -3.55 -12.91
C ARG A 31 5.90 -3.98 -13.52
N PHE A 32 4.81 -3.73 -12.81
CA PHE A 32 3.48 -4.16 -13.22
C PHE A 32 2.99 -3.44 -14.49
N THR A 33 3.42 -2.20 -14.74
CA THR A 33 2.96 -1.40 -15.90
C THR A 33 3.29 -2.05 -17.23
N LYS A 34 4.35 -2.87 -17.28
CA LYS A 34 4.72 -3.65 -18.48
C LYS A 34 3.67 -4.68 -18.90
N PHE A 35 2.80 -5.08 -17.99
CA PHE A 35 1.82 -6.14 -18.21
C PHE A 35 0.38 -5.63 -18.13
N VAL A 36 0.18 -4.34 -17.85
CA VAL A 36 -1.17 -3.75 -17.80
C VAL A 36 -1.65 -3.50 -19.22
N ASN A 37 -2.79 -4.08 -19.58
CA ASN A 37 -3.50 -3.68 -20.80
C ASN A 37 -4.57 -2.64 -20.43
N ILE A 38 -4.34 -1.39 -20.81
CA ILE A 38 -5.26 -0.27 -20.51
C ILE A 38 -6.59 -0.42 -21.24
N GLU A 39 -6.61 -1.05 -22.41
CA GLU A 39 -7.81 -1.19 -23.22
C GLU A 39 -8.83 -2.13 -22.59
N ASP A 40 -8.35 -3.16 -21.87
CA ASP A 40 -9.17 -4.16 -21.19
C ASP A 40 -9.81 -3.66 -19.88
N LEU A 41 -9.38 -2.49 -19.39
CA LEU A 41 -9.87 -1.88 -18.16
C LEU A 41 -11.15 -1.07 -18.44
N GLY A 42 -12.14 -1.22 -17.55
CA GLY A 42 -13.33 -0.38 -17.53
C GLY A 42 -13.00 1.09 -17.24
N ALA A 43 -13.95 1.99 -17.50
CA ALA A 43 -13.76 3.44 -17.30
C ALA A 43 -13.31 3.79 -15.87
N GLU A 44 -13.94 3.20 -14.86
CA GLU A 44 -13.57 3.42 -13.45
C GLU A 44 -12.20 2.83 -13.11
N GLU A 45 -11.90 1.64 -13.63
CA GLU A 45 -10.63 0.96 -13.37
C GLU A 45 -9.45 1.73 -13.96
N LYS A 46 -9.65 2.37 -15.13
CA LYS A 46 -8.68 3.30 -15.74
C LYS A 46 -8.38 4.49 -14.82
N VAL A 47 -9.40 5.08 -14.19
CA VAL A 47 -9.21 6.18 -13.24
C VAL A 47 -8.46 5.71 -12.00
N ILE A 48 -8.84 4.55 -11.44
CA ILE A 48 -8.15 3.93 -10.30
C ILE A 48 -6.67 3.69 -10.62
N HIS A 49 -6.38 3.12 -11.79
CA HIS A 49 -5.03 2.85 -12.26
C HIS A 49 -4.22 4.15 -12.40
N SER A 50 -4.79 5.17 -13.03
CA SER A 50 -4.15 6.49 -13.20
C SER A 50 -3.85 7.16 -11.86
N LYS A 51 -4.81 7.16 -10.91
CA LYS A 51 -4.62 7.72 -9.56
C LYS A 51 -3.52 6.99 -8.80
N HIS A 52 -3.49 5.66 -8.89
CA HIS A 52 -2.45 4.85 -8.29
C HIS A 52 -1.08 5.15 -8.89
N LEU A 53 -0.94 5.21 -10.21
CA LEU A 53 0.31 5.57 -10.88
C LEU A 53 0.82 6.95 -10.48
N LYS A 54 -0.07 7.95 -10.45
CA LYS A 54 0.27 9.31 -10.01
C LYS A 54 0.79 9.31 -8.57
N ALA A 55 0.13 8.55 -7.67
CA ALA A 55 0.58 8.43 -6.29
C ALA A 55 1.97 7.78 -6.20
N LEU A 56 2.28 6.78 -7.04
CA LEU A 56 3.62 6.18 -7.09
C LEU A 56 4.69 7.18 -7.56
N GLN A 57 4.39 7.96 -8.61
CA GLN A 57 5.30 9.00 -9.11
C GLN A 57 5.58 10.09 -8.08
N GLU A 58 4.57 10.42 -7.26
CA GLU A 58 4.69 11.38 -6.16
C GLU A 58 5.29 10.76 -4.88
N GLY A 59 5.69 9.49 -4.89
CA GLY A 59 6.24 8.81 -3.72
C GLY A 59 5.22 8.59 -2.59
N LYS A 60 3.92 8.63 -2.88
CA LYS A 60 2.85 8.49 -1.89
C LYS A 60 2.50 7.03 -1.62
N GLU A 61 2.33 6.73 -0.34
CA GLU A 61 1.93 5.41 0.16
C GLU A 61 0.42 5.17 0.09
N LEU A 62 -0.36 6.24 -0.04
CA LEU A 62 -1.81 6.22 -0.04
C LEU A 62 -2.36 7.11 -1.16
N TYR A 63 -3.51 6.74 -1.70
CA TYR A 63 -4.34 7.61 -2.54
C TYR A 63 -5.81 7.41 -2.20
N LYS A 64 -6.64 8.41 -2.50
CA LYS A 64 -8.10 8.31 -2.35
C LYS A 64 -8.71 7.60 -3.54
N ASP A 65 -9.43 6.52 -3.27
CA ASP A 65 -10.19 5.78 -4.27
C ASP A 65 -11.30 6.68 -4.83
N PRO A 66 -11.29 6.99 -6.15
CA PRO A 66 -12.29 7.89 -6.74
C PRO A 66 -13.73 7.38 -6.61
N THR A 67 -13.93 6.07 -6.53
CA THR A 67 -15.26 5.46 -6.45
C THR A 67 -15.77 5.39 -5.01
N THR A 68 -14.92 4.97 -4.07
CA THR A 68 -15.35 4.68 -2.68
C THR A 68 -14.99 5.77 -1.67
N GLY A 69 -14.07 6.68 -2.02
CA GLY A 69 -13.56 7.72 -1.12
C GLY A 69 -12.56 7.23 -0.05
N TYR A 70 -12.31 5.92 0.04
CA TYR A 70 -11.39 5.35 1.02
C TYR A 70 -9.93 5.57 0.64
N ASP A 71 -9.06 5.58 1.66
CA ASP A 71 -7.62 5.60 1.46
C ASP A 71 -7.12 4.19 1.11
N VAL A 72 -6.48 4.08 -0.05
CA VAL A 72 -5.97 2.81 -0.59
C VAL A 72 -4.45 2.82 -0.58
N LEU A 73 -3.87 1.78 0.02
CA LEU A 73 -2.43 1.54 0.03
C LEU A 73 -1.90 1.32 -1.39
N THR A 74 -0.87 2.08 -1.74
CA THR A 74 -0.17 1.92 -3.00
C THR A 74 0.79 0.73 -2.93
N ARG A 75 1.24 0.29 -4.11
CA ARG A 75 2.32 -0.68 -4.22
C ARG A 75 3.59 -0.26 -3.46
N LEU A 76 3.89 1.05 -3.40
CA LEU A 76 5.03 1.58 -2.65
C LEU A 76 4.94 1.21 -1.17
N ALA A 77 3.79 1.45 -0.54
CA ALA A 77 3.57 1.14 0.88
C ALA A 77 3.82 -0.34 1.19
N HIS A 78 3.35 -1.23 0.31
CA HIS A 78 3.58 -2.67 0.45
C HIS A 78 5.03 -3.08 0.17
N LEU A 79 5.71 -2.42 -0.76
CA LEU A 79 7.13 -2.66 -1.03
C LEU A 79 8.01 -2.19 0.13
N ARG A 80 7.72 -1.03 0.74
CA ARG A 80 8.40 -0.55 1.96
C ARG A 80 8.16 -1.46 3.15
N ARG A 81 6.95 -2.02 3.28
CA ARG A 81 6.65 -3.06 4.28
C ARG A 81 7.45 -4.35 4.06
N GLY A 82 7.79 -4.67 2.82
CA GLY A 82 8.53 -5.89 2.47
C GLY A 82 7.69 -7.18 2.39
N GLU A 83 6.42 -7.16 2.79
CA GLU A 83 5.56 -8.35 2.80
C GLU A 83 4.05 -8.10 2.62
N CYS A 84 3.31 -9.16 2.32
CA CYS A 84 1.84 -9.14 2.25
C CYS A 84 1.25 -8.96 3.65
N CYS A 85 0.35 -7.98 3.83
CA CYS A 85 -0.28 -7.72 5.13
C CYS A 85 -1.52 -8.58 5.43
N GLY A 86 -1.95 -9.46 4.52
CA GLY A 86 -3.10 -10.35 4.72
C GLY A 86 -4.50 -9.74 4.50
N ASN A 87 -4.60 -8.43 4.25
CA ASN A 87 -5.89 -7.72 4.16
C ASN A 87 -6.48 -7.65 2.73
N ALA A 88 -6.08 -8.54 1.82
CA ALA A 88 -6.53 -8.56 0.42
C ALA A 88 -6.48 -7.17 -0.28
N CYS A 89 -5.41 -6.41 -0.05
CA CYS A 89 -5.26 -5.04 -0.58
C CYS A 89 -5.22 -5.00 -2.12
N ARG A 90 -5.76 -3.91 -2.68
CA ARG A 90 -5.93 -3.73 -4.13
C ARG A 90 -4.62 -3.82 -4.91
N HIS A 91 -3.53 -3.25 -4.39
CA HIS A 91 -2.23 -3.13 -5.08
C HIS A 91 -1.12 -4.00 -4.50
N CYS A 92 -1.47 -5.17 -3.95
CA CYS A 92 -0.50 -6.06 -3.32
C CYS A 92 0.51 -6.62 -4.36
N PRO A 93 1.82 -6.35 -4.24
CA PRO A 93 2.83 -6.87 -5.17
C PRO A 93 3.17 -8.35 -4.92
N TYR A 94 2.72 -8.92 -3.79
CA TYR A 94 3.08 -10.25 -3.32
C TYR A 94 2.01 -11.31 -3.61
N GLY A 95 1.08 -11.07 -4.52
CA GLY A 95 0.16 -12.13 -4.93
C GLY A 95 -0.83 -12.60 -3.85
N HIS A 96 -1.17 -11.76 -2.86
CA HIS A 96 -2.05 -12.12 -1.74
C HIS A 96 -1.60 -13.36 -0.93
N GLN A 97 -0.29 -13.64 -0.89
CA GLN A 97 0.27 -14.83 -0.22
C GLN A 97 -0.17 -15.03 1.25
N LYS A 98 -0.35 -13.95 2.02
CA LYS A 98 -0.78 -14.02 3.43
C LYS A 98 -2.28 -13.80 3.64
N VAL A 99 -3.08 -13.73 2.58
CA VAL A 99 -4.53 -13.49 2.71
C VAL A 99 -5.22 -14.79 3.16
N PRO A 100 -5.96 -14.78 4.29
CA PRO A 100 -6.71 -15.93 4.76
C PRO A 100 -7.76 -16.42 3.75
N LYS A 101 -7.98 -17.74 3.69
CA LYS A 101 -8.93 -18.36 2.75
C LYS A 101 -10.40 -18.02 3.00
N ASN A 102 -10.74 -17.54 4.20
CA ASN A 102 -12.09 -17.10 4.56
C ASN A 102 -12.44 -15.70 4.06
N ILE A 103 -11.47 -14.95 3.51
CA ILE A 103 -11.72 -13.65 2.88
C ILE A 103 -12.15 -13.90 1.43
N PRO A 104 -13.19 -13.19 0.93
CA PRO A 104 -13.60 -13.28 -0.47
C PRO A 104 -12.43 -13.09 -1.43
N ARG A 105 -12.29 -14.02 -2.37
CA ARG A 105 -11.21 -13.98 -3.37
C ARG A 105 -11.42 -12.79 -4.29
N LYS A 106 -10.33 -12.16 -4.70
CA LYS A 106 -10.30 -11.09 -5.69
C LYS A 106 -9.62 -11.60 -6.95
N ARG A 107 -10.09 -11.19 -8.12
CA ARG A 107 -9.42 -11.48 -9.40
C ARG A 107 -8.40 -10.39 -9.71
N PHE A 108 -7.28 -10.76 -10.33
CA PHE A 108 -6.29 -9.80 -10.80
C PHE A 108 -6.59 -9.43 -12.25
N ASN A 109 -6.89 -8.16 -12.53
CA ASN A 109 -7.32 -7.68 -13.85
C ASN A 109 -6.18 -7.15 -14.73
N SER A 110 -4.96 -7.69 -14.57
CA SER A 110 -3.68 -7.19 -15.11
C SER A 110 -3.09 -5.96 -14.40
N ALA A 111 -3.93 -5.06 -13.88
CA ALA A 111 -3.49 -3.86 -13.16
C ALA A 111 -3.49 -4.05 -11.63
N PHE A 112 -4.61 -4.51 -11.08
CA PHE A 112 -4.83 -4.63 -9.64
C PHE A 112 -5.89 -5.68 -9.31
N TYR A 113 -6.11 -5.92 -8.00
CA TYR A 113 -7.11 -6.87 -7.52
C TYR A 113 -8.49 -6.23 -7.42
N VAL A 114 -9.46 -6.78 -8.15
CA VAL A 114 -10.88 -6.38 -8.12
C VAL A 114 -11.74 -7.47 -7.47
N PRO A 115 -12.85 -7.10 -6.81
CA PRO A 115 -13.85 -8.07 -6.37
C PRO A 115 -14.28 -8.98 -7.54
N VAL A 116 -14.52 -10.26 -7.24
CA VAL A 116 -15.10 -11.24 -8.17
C VAL A 116 -16.61 -11.11 -8.17
#